data_AF-A0A449D7E6-F1
#
_entry.id   AF-A0A449D7E6-F1
#
_cell.length_a   1.000
_cell.length_b   1.000
_cell.length_c   1.000
_cell.angle_alpha   90.00
_cell.angle_beta   90.00
_cell.angle_gamma   90.00
#
_symmetry.space_group_name_H-M   'P 1'
#
loop_
_entity.id
_entity.type
_entity.pdbx_description
1 polymer ?
#
loop_
_entity_poly.entity_id
_entity_poly.type
_entity_poly.pdbx_seq_one_letter_code
_entity_poly.pdbx_strand_id
1 'polypeptide(L)'
;MARPKTTRLSNDTTKPQPTAPGDAPADTWDPKERASSATPDKKAAAEAGHQSVNAVTKVGTVPDKTPTGDRTETYAAVDGAGNPVTVTHNYDTGVTSVESTQA
;
A
#
# COMPACT_ATOMS: atom_id res chain seq x y z
N MET A 1 11.15 -5.26 -21.62
CA MET A 1 10.25 -4.68 -20.59
C MET A 1 9.40 -5.81 -20.03
N ALA A 2 9.44 -6.08 -18.73
CA ALA A 2 8.62 -7.14 -18.12
C ALA A 2 7.15 -6.73 -18.14
N ARG A 3 6.24 -7.68 -18.45
CA ARG A 3 4.79 -7.43 -18.44
C ARG A 3 4.36 -6.96 -17.03
N PRO A 4 3.45 -5.99 -16.91
CA PRO A 4 2.96 -5.58 -15.59
C PRO A 4 2.35 -6.81 -14.88
N LYS A 5 2.76 -7.04 -13.63
CA LYS A 5 2.20 -8.13 -12.81
C LYS A 5 0.72 -7.85 -12.58
N THR A 6 -0.12 -8.85 -12.85
CA THR A 6 -1.59 -8.74 -12.74
C THR A 6 -2.18 -9.54 -11.58
N THR A 7 -1.33 -10.15 -10.74
CA THR A 7 -1.77 -10.96 -9.60
C THR A 7 -2.51 -10.08 -8.59
N ARG A 8 -3.75 -10.48 -8.26
CA ARG A 8 -4.64 -9.76 -7.32
C ARG A 8 -5.47 -10.75 -6.52
N LEU A 9 -5.86 -10.36 -5.31
CA LEU A 9 -6.77 -11.17 -4.50
C LEU A 9 -8.20 -11.15 -5.08
N SER A 10 -8.72 -12.33 -5.38
CA SER A 10 -10.14 -12.54 -5.65
C SER A 10 -10.96 -12.75 -4.38
N ASN A 11 -12.23 -12.32 -4.40
CA ASN A 11 -13.23 -12.67 -3.38
C ASN A 11 -14.02 -13.94 -3.72
N ASP A 12 -13.81 -14.51 -4.92
CA ASP A 12 -14.47 -15.73 -5.35
C ASP A 12 -13.70 -16.95 -4.84
N THR A 13 -14.36 -17.77 -4.03
CA THR A 13 -13.80 -19.02 -3.46
C THR A 13 -14.15 -20.26 -4.28
N THR A 14 -14.92 -20.09 -5.37
CA THR A 14 -15.35 -21.17 -6.28
C THR A 14 -14.41 -21.34 -7.48
N LYS A 15 -13.45 -20.42 -7.66
CA LYS A 15 -12.50 -20.42 -8.77
C LYS A 15 -11.06 -20.31 -8.26
N PRO A 16 -10.04 -20.64 -9.07
CA PRO A 16 -8.65 -20.36 -8.73
C PRO A 16 -8.37 -18.85 -8.60
N GLN A 17 -7.31 -18.47 -7.89
CA GLN A 17 -6.84 -17.08 -7.84
C GLN A 17 -6.32 -16.61 -9.21
N PRO A 18 -6.65 -15.39 -9.65
CA PRO A 18 -6.05 -14.79 -10.83
C PRO A 18 -4.58 -14.45 -10.56
N THR A 19 -3.69 -15.38 -10.90
CA THR A 19 -2.24 -15.32 -10.69
C THR A 19 -1.49 -15.18 -12.01
N ALA A 20 -0.45 -14.35 -12.02
CA ALA A 20 0.52 -14.35 -13.10
C ALA A 20 1.43 -15.58 -13.02
N PRO A 21 1.99 -16.07 -14.14
CA PRO A 21 2.94 -17.18 -14.11
C PRO A 21 4.11 -16.91 -13.16
N GLY A 22 4.34 -17.83 -12.21
CA GLY A 22 5.42 -17.75 -11.23
C GLY A 22 5.06 -17.07 -9.90
N ASP A 23 3.89 -16.42 -9.79
CA ASP A 23 3.40 -15.86 -8.53
C ASP A 23 2.60 -16.91 -7.73
N ALA A 24 2.69 -16.85 -6.40
CA ALA A 24 1.88 -17.70 -5.53
C ALA A 24 0.44 -17.16 -5.41
N PRO A 25 -0.55 -18.00 -5.07
CA PRO A 25 -1.97 -17.60 -4.96
C PRO A 25 -2.27 -16.49 -3.95
N ALA A 26 -1.38 -16.25 -2.99
CA ALA A 26 -1.50 -15.22 -1.97
C ALA A 26 -0.58 -14.01 -2.20
N ASP A 27 0.13 -13.96 -3.33
CA ASP A 27 1.00 -12.83 -3.65
C ASP A 27 0.13 -11.64 -4.06
N THR A 28 0.23 -10.54 -3.32
CA THR A 28 -0.53 -9.32 -3.61
C THR A 28 0.43 -8.25 -4.08
N TRP A 29 0.27 -7.79 -5.32
CA TRP A 29 1.07 -6.68 -5.82
C TRP A 29 0.69 -5.32 -5.20
N ASP A 30 -0.55 -5.19 -4.68
CA ASP A 30 -1.00 -3.99 -3.99
C ASP A 30 -0.64 -4.07 -2.49
N PRO A 31 0.26 -3.21 -1.97
CA PRO A 31 0.67 -3.22 -0.57
C PRO A 31 -0.46 -2.83 0.40
N LYS A 32 -1.57 -2.29 -0.12
CA LYS A 32 -2.76 -1.97 0.66
C LYS A 32 -3.74 -3.12 0.74
N GLU A 33 -3.57 -4.22 0.01
CA GLU A 33 -4.48 -5.37 0.11
C GLU A 33 -4.22 -6.20 1.37
N ARG A 34 -5.30 -6.67 2.01
CA ARG A 34 -5.23 -7.63 3.11
C ARG A 34 -5.79 -8.97 2.69
N ALA A 35 -4.93 -9.99 2.73
CA ALA A 35 -5.29 -11.38 2.56
C ALA A 35 -5.80 -11.98 3.88
N SER A 36 -6.86 -12.79 3.79
CA SER A 36 -7.23 -13.73 4.85
C SER A 36 -7.48 -15.10 4.26
N SER A 37 -7.28 -16.14 5.06
CA SER A 37 -7.76 -17.48 4.70
C SER A 37 -9.29 -17.50 4.68
N ALA A 38 -9.84 -18.23 3.72
CA ALA A 38 -11.27 -18.48 3.58
C ALA A 38 -11.49 -19.97 3.31
N THR A 39 -12.64 -20.50 3.76
CA THR A 39 -13.04 -21.87 3.44
C THR A 39 -13.49 -21.93 1.97
N PRO A 40 -12.81 -22.69 1.09
CA PRO A 40 -13.18 -22.77 -0.32
C PRO A 40 -14.42 -23.63 -0.54
N ASP A 41 -15.25 -23.26 -1.52
CA ASP A 41 -16.34 -24.12 -2.00
C ASP A 41 -15.82 -25.05 -3.10
N LYS A 42 -15.30 -26.19 -2.66
CA LYS A 42 -14.75 -27.23 -3.55
C LYS A 42 -15.81 -27.88 -4.41
N LYS A 43 -17.06 -27.94 -3.94
CA LYS A 43 -18.15 -28.61 -4.66
C LYS A 43 -18.55 -27.76 -5.87
N ALA A 44 -18.84 -26.48 -5.65
CA ALA A 44 -19.19 -25.57 -6.72
C ALA A 44 -18.06 -25.43 -7.75
N ALA A 45 -16.80 -25.39 -7.29
CA ALA A 45 -15.64 -25.34 -8.17
C ALA A 45 -15.52 -26.58 -9.07
N ALA A 46 -15.72 -27.77 -8.52
CA ALA A 46 -15.67 -29.02 -9.28
C ALA A 46 -16.82 -29.11 -10.29
N GLU A 47 -18.03 -28.70 -9.91
CA GLU A 47 -19.19 -28.61 -10.81
C GLU A 47 -18.95 -27.63 -11.98
N ALA A 48 -18.23 -26.54 -11.72
CA ALA A 48 -17.78 -25.57 -12.73
C ALA A 48 -16.56 -26.04 -13.55
N GLY A 49 -16.02 -27.24 -13.29
CA GLY A 49 -14.89 -27.82 -14.03
C GLY A 49 -13.51 -27.31 -13.60
N HIS A 50 -13.40 -26.66 -12.44
CA HIS A 50 -12.12 -26.20 -11.89
C HIS A 50 -11.41 -27.30 -11.11
N GLN A 51 -10.11 -27.47 -11.36
CA GLN A 51 -9.26 -28.45 -10.66
C GLN A 51 -8.56 -27.88 -9.42
N SER A 52 -8.70 -26.58 -9.18
CA SER A 52 -8.16 -25.88 -8.01
C SER A 52 -9.14 -24.82 -7.54
N VAL A 53 -9.01 -24.45 -6.27
CA VAL A 53 -9.88 -23.48 -5.60
C VAL A 53 -9.06 -22.40 -4.93
N ASN A 54 -9.69 -21.25 -4.77
CA ASN A 54 -9.15 -20.17 -3.99
C ASN A 54 -9.47 -20.33 -2.49
N ALA A 55 -8.42 -20.37 -1.66
CA ALA A 55 -8.51 -20.42 -0.20
C ALA A 55 -8.11 -19.09 0.49
N VAL A 56 -7.89 -18.02 -0.29
CA VAL A 56 -7.47 -16.71 0.21
C VAL A 56 -8.40 -15.64 -0.34
N THR A 57 -8.95 -14.77 0.48
CA THR A 57 -9.82 -13.67 0.02
C THR A 57 -9.32 -12.32 0.48
N LYS A 58 -9.77 -11.26 -0.19
CA LYS A 58 -9.51 -9.89 0.21
C LYS A 58 -10.49 -9.51 1.33
N VAL A 59 -9.97 -9.22 2.51
CA VAL A 59 -10.79 -8.86 3.68
C VAL A 59 -10.79 -7.38 4.02
N GLY A 60 -10.12 -6.56 3.21
CA GLY A 60 -10.10 -5.11 3.37
C GLY A 60 -8.79 -4.51 2.88
N THR A 61 -8.49 -3.31 3.38
CA THR A 61 -7.25 -2.61 3.10
C THR A 61 -6.42 -2.39 4.35
N VAL A 62 -5.10 -2.31 4.18
CA VAL A 62 -4.20 -1.83 5.22
C VAL A 62 -4.55 -0.36 5.50
N PRO A 63 -4.85 0.00 6.76
CA PRO A 63 -5.16 1.37 7.11
C PRO A 63 -3.96 2.25 6.80
N ASP A 64 -4.22 3.44 6.28
CA ASP A 64 -3.17 4.44 6.09
C ASP A 64 -2.66 4.87 7.47
N LYS A 65 -1.34 4.74 7.67
CA LYS A 65 -0.64 5.11 8.90
C LYS A 65 0.16 6.39 8.72
N THR A 66 -0.02 7.09 7.60
CA THR A 66 0.60 8.39 7.38
C THR A 66 0.23 9.30 8.54
N PRO A 67 1.22 9.82 9.28
CA PRO A 67 0.95 10.72 10.39
C PRO A 67 0.22 11.97 9.88
N THR A 68 -0.76 12.43 10.65
CA THR A 68 -1.58 13.60 10.31
C THR A 68 -1.55 14.58 11.49
N GLY A 69 -1.46 15.87 11.19
CA GLY A 69 -1.53 16.94 12.20
C GLY A 69 -0.81 18.19 11.74
N ASP A 70 -1.11 19.30 12.44
CA ASP A 70 -0.70 20.65 12.04
C ASP A 70 0.20 21.32 13.08
N ARG A 71 0.66 20.59 14.11
CA ARG A 71 1.56 21.16 15.12
C ARG A 71 2.90 21.45 14.49
N THR A 72 3.17 22.74 14.30
CA THR A 72 4.36 23.24 13.63
C THR A 72 5.15 24.16 14.54
N GLU A 73 6.46 24.14 14.38
CA GLU A 73 7.39 25.14 14.92
C GLU A 73 8.05 25.85 13.76
N THR A 74 8.13 27.18 13.85
CA THR A 74 8.81 28.03 12.88
C THR A 74 9.92 28.80 13.57
N TYR A 75 11.14 28.71 13.04
CA TYR A 75 12.31 29.42 13.55
C TYR A 75 13.21 29.94 12.44
N ALA A 76 13.95 31.00 12.74
CA ALA A 76 14.98 31.52 11.85
C ALA A 76 16.29 30.74 12.03
N ALA A 77 16.93 30.39 10.92
CA ALA A 77 18.23 29.74 10.88
C ALA A 77 19.11 30.39 9.81
N VAL A 78 20.37 29.95 9.70
CA VAL A 78 21.27 30.32 8.61
C VAL A 78 21.55 29.09 7.76
N ASP A 79 21.54 29.26 6.43
CA ASP A 79 21.91 28.19 5.50
C ASP A 79 23.43 27.96 5.45
N GLY A 80 23.86 26.98 4.64
CA GLY A 80 25.29 26.69 4.43
C GLY A 80 26.08 27.79 3.71
N ALA A 81 25.41 28.81 3.17
CA ALA A 81 26.00 29.98 2.54
C ALA A 81 25.95 31.24 3.44
N GLY A 82 25.39 31.13 4.65
CA GLY A 82 25.26 32.23 5.61
C GLY A 82 24.03 33.13 5.43
N ASN A 83 23.08 32.77 4.55
CA ASN A 83 21.84 33.54 4.37
C ASN A 83 20.80 33.16 5.43
N PRO A 84 19.99 34.11 5.91
CA PRO A 84 18.88 33.79 6.80
C PRO A 84 17.80 33.00 6.06
N VAL A 85 17.35 31.91 6.68
CA VAL A 85 16.26 31.06 6.19
C VAL A 85 15.23 30.86 7.28
N THR A 86 13.96 30.72 6.89
CA THR A 86 12.88 30.35 7.79
C THR A 86 12.65 28.85 7.68
N VAL A 87 12.79 28.13 8.80
CA VAL A 87 12.55 26.69 8.88
C VAL A 87 11.22 26.46 9.56
N THR A 88 10.34 25.71 8.92
CA THR A 88 9.09 25.23 9.50
C THR A 88 9.15 23.72 9.63
N HIS A 89 9.11 23.23 10.87
CA HIS A 89 9.09 21.80 11.18
C HIS A 89 7.71 21.40 11.70
N ASN A 90 7.09 20.39 11.10
CA ASN A 90 5.85 19.80 11.58
C ASN A 90 6.17 18.59 12.46
N TYR A 91 5.81 18.66 13.75
CA TYR A 91 6.08 17.61 14.73
C TYR A 91 5.17 16.39 14.58
N ASP A 92 3.99 16.55 13.99
CA ASP A 92 3.05 15.47 13.79
C ASP A 92 3.40 14.66 12.54
N THR A 93 3.83 15.32 11.46
CA THR A 93 4.16 14.67 10.17
C THR A 93 5.64 14.41 9.96
N GLY A 94 6.51 15.06 10.73
CA GLY A 94 7.97 15.01 10.56
C GLY A 94 8.47 15.79 9.32
N VAL A 95 7.59 16.47 8.59
CA VAL A 95 7.94 17.24 7.40
C VAL A 95 8.61 18.55 7.83
N THR A 96 9.75 18.86 7.20
CA THR A 96 10.45 20.14 7.35
C THR A 96 10.45 20.88 6.02
N SER A 97 9.96 22.12 6.03
CA SER A 97 10.10 23.07 4.92
C SER A 97 11.12 24.13 5.29
N VAL A 98 11.90 24.56 4.29
CA VAL A 98 12.87 25.66 4.43
C VAL A 98 12.56 26.68 3.35
N GLU A 99 12.20 27.89 3.77
CA GLU A 99 11.96 29.02 2.88
C GLU A 99 13.11 30.01 2.99
N SER A 100 13.72 30.35 1.85
CA SER A 100 14.70 31.42 1.80
C SER A 100 13.99 32.75 2.01
N THR A 101 14.45 33.53 2.99
CA THR A 101 13.98 34.91 3.16
C THR A 101 14.64 35.76 2.07
N GLN A 102 14.15 35.67 0.83
CA GLN A 102 14.63 36.55 -0.23
C GLN A 102 14.15 37.97 0.06
N ALA A 103 15.10 38.85 0.37
CA ALA A 103 14.96 40.29 0.33
C ALA A 103 15.28 40.82 -1.07
#